data_AF-A0A1G0XK30-F1
#
_entry.id   AF-A0A1G0XK30-F1
#
_cell.length_a   1.000
_cell.length_b   1.000
_cell.length_c   1.000
_cell.angle_alpha   90.00
_cell.angle_beta   90.00
_cell.angle_gamma   90.00
#
_symmetry.space_group_name_H-M   'P 1'
#
loop_
_entity.id
_entity.type
_entity.pdbx_description
1 polymer ?
#
loop_
_entity_poly.entity_id
_entity_poly.type
_entity_poly.pdbx_seq_one_letter_code
_entity_poly.pdbx_strand_id
1 'polypeptide(L)'
;MSGLFAISTAAITYCHPAVPLFLFPALGLTAFYLGYGKERKQALLFIGAAGGTFLMGIILSSPYWLTAMTMKKYVNYKAVISGYFSPDMHLVSVPELFSRFWGHGGSHIGEGMSFQLGLPHFLLALAGAVFFWKNKVVRISFILYILLIIGMLPISAILWAKVPFLNFVQFPWRILAVIAVLQCICATGIAAAVGKIKRRYLSAAVYVGILCVCSLWYVEQFKIVTVAGNAAGKIEEHRKKRLNEFYVYAAGNEFIPLTAQRGVDAPLGTRPRLQISERDGSATPAEGNTAFHIRYFLETSSPTTILINQLYFPGWQILVNGENAVSPDVNWKLLPDGRGCFALPPGEKYFISAEYEGPPGWRMRNFVIGLAIIAYLVIFYLEYKRKGLYGKSVPDNPVL
;
A
#
# COMPACT_ATOMS: atom_id res chain seq x y z
N MET A 1 -1.55 -21.47 10.91
CA MET A 1 -2.34 -20.24 11.12
C MET A 1 -1.45 -19.00 11.28
N SER A 2 -0.40 -19.03 12.10
CA SER A 2 0.53 -17.89 12.26
C SER A 2 1.20 -17.47 10.93
N GLY A 3 1.71 -18.42 10.13
CA GLY A 3 2.40 -18.11 8.87
C GLY A 3 1.54 -17.35 7.86
N LEU A 4 0.30 -17.80 7.68
CA LEU A 4 -0.66 -17.14 6.80
C LEU A 4 -0.94 -15.71 7.27
N PHE A 5 -1.08 -15.48 8.58
CA PHE A 5 -1.35 -14.16 9.13
C PHE A 5 -0.16 -13.19 8.94
N ALA A 6 1.08 -13.66 9.09
CA ALA A 6 2.27 -12.86 8.80
C ALA A 6 2.35 -12.46 7.31
N ILE A 7 2.06 -13.40 6.41
CA ILE A 7 2.03 -13.13 4.98
C ILE A 7 0.88 -12.17 4.63
N SER A 8 -0.31 -12.38 5.19
CA SER A 8 -1.45 -11.48 4.96
C SER A 8 -1.20 -10.07 5.46
N THR A 9 -0.60 -9.91 6.64
CA THR A 9 -0.25 -8.57 7.17
C THR A 9 0.77 -7.87 6.27
N ALA A 10 1.80 -8.58 5.79
CA ALA A 10 2.75 -8.02 4.83
C ALA A 10 2.07 -7.66 3.50
N ALA A 11 1.22 -8.53 2.97
CA ALA A 11 0.50 -8.33 1.72
C ALA A 11 -0.41 -7.09 1.78
N ILE A 12 -1.11 -6.87 2.90
CA ILE A 12 -1.94 -5.67 3.09
C ILE A 12 -1.09 -4.40 3.00
N THR A 13 0.11 -4.39 3.58
CA THR A 13 1.02 -3.24 3.47
C THR A 13 1.48 -2.97 2.05
N TYR A 14 1.76 -4.03 1.27
CA TYR A 14 2.12 -3.89 -0.16
C TYR A 14 0.95 -3.43 -1.03
N CYS A 15 -0.27 -3.90 -0.73
CA CYS A 15 -1.46 -3.51 -1.48
C CYS A 15 -1.89 -2.08 -1.18
N HIS A 16 -1.89 -1.68 0.10
CA HIS A 16 -2.29 -0.34 0.50
C HIS A 16 -1.67 0.08 1.85
N PRO A 17 -0.61 0.90 1.86
CA PRO A 17 0.21 1.20 3.04
C PRO A 17 -0.49 1.96 4.16
N ALA A 18 -1.56 2.71 3.84
CA ALA A 18 -2.33 3.44 4.84
C ALA A 18 -3.28 2.54 5.66
N VAL A 19 -3.73 1.40 5.12
CA VAL A 19 -4.68 0.50 5.80
C VAL A 19 -4.05 -0.14 7.05
N PRO A 20 -2.80 -0.66 7.01
CA PRO A 20 -2.09 -1.15 8.18
C PRO A 20 -2.04 -0.19 9.37
N LEU A 21 -1.99 1.12 9.13
CA LEU A 21 -1.93 2.13 10.19
C LEU A 21 -3.15 2.10 11.12
N PHE A 22 -4.28 1.57 10.64
CA PHE A 22 -5.50 1.41 11.41
C PHE A 22 -5.77 -0.06 11.76
N LEU A 23 -5.52 -0.97 10.80
CA LEU A 23 -5.78 -2.39 10.98
C LEU A 23 -4.85 -3.01 12.03
N PHE A 24 -3.55 -2.67 12.04
CA PHE A 24 -2.60 -3.30 12.97
C PHE A 24 -2.86 -2.88 14.42
N PRO A 25 -3.08 -1.59 14.74
CA PRO A 25 -3.53 -1.21 16.09
C PRO A 25 -4.85 -1.88 16.48
N ALA A 26 -5.83 -1.96 15.58
CA ALA A 26 -7.11 -2.63 15.87
C ALA A 26 -6.92 -4.11 16.22
N LEU A 27 -6.08 -4.84 15.46
CA LEU A 27 -5.81 -6.24 15.74
C LEU A 27 -4.93 -6.42 17.00
N GLY A 28 -3.98 -5.52 17.26
CA GLY A 28 -3.18 -5.49 18.48
C GLY A 28 -4.02 -5.26 19.73
N LEU A 29 -4.94 -4.29 19.70
CA LEU A 29 -5.91 -4.04 20.76
C LEU A 29 -6.84 -5.23 20.96
N THR A 30 -7.28 -5.86 19.87
CA THR A 30 -8.08 -7.10 19.93
C THR A 30 -7.30 -8.23 20.60
N ALA A 31 -6.04 -8.47 20.22
CA ALA A 31 -5.20 -9.50 20.81
C ALA A 31 -4.94 -9.22 22.31
N PHE A 32 -4.62 -7.98 22.67
CA PHE A 32 -4.44 -7.58 24.06
C PHE A 32 -5.71 -7.82 24.88
N TYR A 33 -6.87 -7.39 24.36
CA TYR A 33 -8.16 -7.55 25.01
C TYR A 33 -8.58 -9.01 25.22
N LEU A 34 -8.31 -9.88 24.24
CA LEU A 34 -8.59 -11.32 24.34
C LEU A 34 -7.61 -12.03 25.28
N GLY A 35 -6.38 -11.50 25.42
CA GLY A 35 -5.40 -11.92 26.42
C GLY A 35 -5.79 -11.51 27.84
N TYR A 36 -6.43 -10.35 27.98
CA TYR A 36 -6.91 -9.81 29.26
C TYR A 36 -8.03 -10.70 29.83
N GLY A 37 -7.67 -11.54 30.81
CA GLY A 37 -8.54 -12.53 31.45
C GLY A 37 -8.16 -13.98 31.21
N LYS A 38 -7.07 -14.26 30.47
CA LYS A 38 -6.40 -15.55 30.51
C LYS A 38 -5.44 -15.60 31.71
N GLU A 39 -5.08 -16.81 32.14
CA GLU A 39 -3.97 -16.99 33.09
C GLU A 39 -2.68 -16.35 32.56
N ARG A 40 -1.85 -15.78 33.45
CA ARG A 40 -0.65 -15.01 33.08
C ARG A 40 0.22 -15.71 32.02
N LYS A 41 0.52 -17.00 32.20
CA LYS A 41 1.35 -17.78 31.26
C LYS A 41 0.68 -17.90 29.89
N GLN A 42 -0.62 -18.20 29.85
CA GLN A 42 -1.39 -18.34 28.61
C GLN A 42 -1.57 -16.99 27.89
N ALA A 43 -1.78 -15.92 28.66
CA ALA A 43 -1.86 -14.57 28.13
C ALA A 43 -0.54 -14.15 27.47
N LEU A 44 0.59 -14.38 28.13
CA LEU A 44 1.92 -14.09 27.60
C LEU A 44 2.22 -14.90 26.33
N LEU A 45 1.88 -16.19 26.31
CA LEU A 45 2.05 -17.02 25.10
C LEU A 45 1.17 -16.52 23.95
N PHE A 46 -0.09 -16.18 24.23
CA PHE A 46 -1.01 -15.68 23.21
C PHE A 46 -0.57 -14.32 22.64
N ILE A 47 -0.26 -13.35 23.51
CA ILE A 47 0.19 -12.01 23.12
C ILE A 47 1.55 -12.10 22.43
N GLY A 48 2.46 -12.94 22.92
CA GLY A 48 3.76 -13.18 22.31
C GLY A 48 3.64 -13.79 20.91
N ALA A 49 2.76 -14.77 20.73
CA ALA A 49 2.50 -15.37 19.42
C ALA A 49 1.85 -14.37 18.44
N ALA A 50 0.86 -13.60 18.90
CA ALA A 50 0.23 -12.55 18.10
C ALA A 50 1.27 -11.48 17.71
N GLY A 51 2.00 -10.95 18.70
CA GLY A 51 3.04 -9.93 18.51
C GLY A 51 4.17 -10.39 17.59
N GLY A 52 4.66 -11.64 17.76
CA GLY A 52 5.67 -12.22 16.88
C GLY A 52 5.18 -12.36 15.43
N THR A 53 3.90 -12.66 15.24
CA THR A 53 3.32 -12.76 13.89
C THR A 53 3.14 -11.37 13.24
N PHE A 54 2.72 -10.35 14.00
CA PHE A 54 2.69 -8.96 13.54
C PHE A 54 4.09 -8.45 13.17
N LEU A 55 5.06 -8.71 14.04
CA LEU A 55 6.44 -8.30 13.83
C LEU A 55 6.99 -8.91 12.54
N MET A 56 6.68 -10.19 12.28
CA MET A 56 7.04 -10.82 11.01
C MET A 56 6.39 -10.12 9.81
N GLY A 57 5.10 -9.77 9.89
CA GLY A 57 4.43 -8.98 8.83
C GLY A 57 5.09 -7.63 8.55
N ILE A 58 5.50 -6.92 9.61
CA ILE A 58 6.25 -5.65 9.51
C ILE A 58 7.62 -5.87 8.86
N ILE A 59 8.36 -6.92 9.25
CA ILE A 59 9.67 -7.24 8.67
C ILE A 59 9.53 -7.60 7.18
N LEU A 60 8.59 -8.48 6.84
CA LEU A 60 8.33 -8.92 5.47
C LEU A 60 7.88 -7.77 4.55
N SER A 61 7.21 -6.74 5.09
CA SER A 61 6.82 -5.55 4.34
C SER A 61 7.85 -4.41 4.39
N SER A 62 8.99 -4.60 5.05
CA SER A 62 10.05 -3.58 5.13
C SER A 62 10.64 -3.15 3.78
N PRO A 63 10.71 -3.99 2.72
CA PRO A 63 11.11 -3.48 1.41
C PRO A 63 10.21 -2.36 0.89
N TYR A 64 8.95 -2.29 1.34
CA TYR A 64 8.07 -1.15 1.06
C TYR A 64 8.31 -0.01 2.06
N TRP A 65 7.97 -0.19 3.34
CA TRP A 65 7.85 0.95 4.27
C TRP A 65 9.22 1.50 4.66
N LEU A 66 10.24 0.65 4.81
CA LEU A 66 11.57 1.12 5.16
C LEU A 66 12.15 1.90 3.99
N THR A 67 11.98 1.42 2.76
CA THR A 67 12.37 2.16 1.55
C THR A 67 11.68 3.51 1.47
N ALA A 68 10.36 3.56 1.68
CA ALA A 68 9.62 4.82 1.67
C ALA A 68 10.19 5.80 2.71
N MET A 69 10.47 5.33 3.94
CA MET A 69 11.02 6.16 5.01
C MET A 69 12.46 6.61 4.76
N THR A 70 13.32 5.73 4.23
CA THR A 70 14.72 6.06 3.92
C THR A 70 14.82 6.99 2.72
N MET A 71 13.95 6.81 1.72
CA MET A 71 13.96 7.59 0.48
C MET A 71 13.20 8.91 0.59
N LYS A 72 12.27 9.05 1.54
CA LYS A 72 11.46 10.25 1.78
C LYS A 72 12.28 11.55 1.82
N LYS A 73 13.49 11.51 2.40
CA LYS A 73 14.36 12.68 2.52
C LYS A 73 14.99 13.14 1.20
N TYR A 74 14.88 12.37 0.12
CA TYR A 74 15.40 12.71 -1.20
C TYR A 74 14.33 13.21 -2.16
N VAL A 75 13.06 13.21 -1.76
CA VAL A 75 11.92 13.56 -2.62
C VAL A 75 11.08 14.69 -2.03
N ASN A 76 10.32 15.38 -2.87
CA ASN A 76 9.37 16.43 -2.44
C ASN A 76 8.10 15.85 -1.77
N TYR A 77 8.26 15.09 -0.68
CA TYR A 77 7.13 14.42 -0.02
C TYR A 77 6.08 15.39 0.54
N LYS A 78 6.43 16.67 0.78
CA LYS A 78 5.48 17.66 1.30
C LYS A 78 4.31 17.90 0.33
N ALA A 79 4.53 17.71 -0.96
CA ALA A 79 3.49 17.87 -1.96
C ALA A 79 2.33 16.86 -1.82
N VAL A 80 2.58 15.69 -1.21
CA VAL A 80 1.55 14.66 -0.97
C VAL A 80 0.95 14.68 0.43
N ILE A 81 1.28 15.67 1.26
CA ILE A 81 0.71 15.81 2.61
C ILE A 81 0.19 17.23 2.87
N SER A 82 -0.04 18.00 1.80
CA SER A 82 -0.49 19.40 1.87
C SER A 82 -1.45 19.71 0.74
N GLY A 83 -2.10 20.88 0.81
CA GLY A 83 -3.07 21.34 -0.19
C GLY A 83 -4.22 20.36 -0.35
N TYR A 84 -4.45 19.89 -1.58
CA TYR A 84 -5.48 18.89 -1.87
C TYR A 84 -5.31 17.61 -1.05
N PHE A 85 -4.10 17.22 -0.62
CA PHE A 85 -3.89 15.96 0.12
C PHE A 85 -3.95 16.10 1.63
N SER A 86 -4.31 17.27 2.15
CA SER A 86 -4.44 17.47 3.60
C SER A 86 -5.68 16.71 4.13
N PRO A 87 -5.56 15.88 5.19
CA PRO A 87 -6.67 15.04 5.66
C PRO A 87 -7.92 15.80 6.12
N ASP A 88 -7.76 17.03 6.61
CA ASP A 88 -8.86 17.90 7.06
C ASP A 88 -9.83 18.26 5.93
N MET A 89 -9.37 18.27 4.67
CA MET A 89 -10.19 18.53 3.49
C MET A 89 -11.05 17.32 3.07
N HIS A 90 -10.82 16.14 3.67
CA HIS A 90 -11.41 14.85 3.26
C HIS A 90 -12.13 14.12 4.40
N LEU A 91 -12.50 14.85 5.45
CA LEU A 91 -13.35 14.33 6.53
C LEU A 91 -14.77 14.11 5.99
N VAL A 92 -15.39 13.02 6.42
CA VAL A 92 -16.66 12.54 5.88
C VAL A 92 -17.80 13.02 6.76
N SER A 93 -18.83 13.62 6.17
CA SER A 93 -20.04 14.00 6.91
C SER A 93 -20.93 12.78 7.19
N VAL A 94 -21.71 12.84 8.27
CA VAL A 94 -22.62 11.73 8.65
C VAL A 94 -23.60 11.36 7.53
N PRO A 95 -24.23 12.31 6.80
CA PRO A 95 -25.13 11.96 5.70
C PRO A 95 -24.44 11.18 4.57
N GLU A 96 -23.17 11.46 4.27
CA GLU A 96 -22.43 10.77 3.21
C GLU A 96 -22.19 9.29 3.54
N LEU A 97 -22.03 8.94 4.81
CA LEU A 97 -21.88 7.54 5.26
C LEU A 97 -23.11 6.67 4.94
N PHE A 98 -24.29 7.29 4.84
CA PHE A 98 -25.57 6.62 4.60
C PHE A 98 -26.23 7.02 3.28
N SER A 99 -25.55 7.79 2.43
CA SER A 99 -26.02 8.10 1.09
C SER A 99 -26.11 6.81 0.25
N ARG A 100 -27.04 6.74 -0.70
CA ARG A 100 -27.05 5.67 -1.72
C ARG A 100 -26.24 6.02 -2.96
N PHE A 101 -25.70 7.24 -3.02
CA PHE A 101 -24.89 7.72 -4.12
C PHE A 101 -23.62 6.88 -4.30
N TRP A 102 -23.38 6.40 -5.51
CA TRP A 102 -22.17 5.68 -5.89
C TRP A 102 -21.48 6.41 -7.04
N GLY A 103 -20.19 6.68 -6.87
CA GLY A 103 -19.39 7.42 -7.84
C GLY A 103 -17.90 7.18 -7.64
N HIS A 104 -17.13 7.47 -8.68
CA HIS A 104 -15.68 7.23 -8.79
C HIS A 104 -14.86 8.52 -8.89
N GLY A 105 -15.46 9.65 -8.48
CA GLY A 105 -14.80 10.95 -8.51
C GLY A 105 -13.81 11.15 -7.37
N GLY A 106 -13.40 12.41 -7.16
CA GLY A 106 -12.51 12.79 -6.07
C GLY A 106 -13.23 12.87 -4.73
N SER A 107 -12.46 12.88 -3.64
CA SER A 107 -13.03 12.87 -2.28
C SER A 107 -13.27 14.26 -1.69
N HIS A 108 -12.88 15.33 -2.38
CA HIS A 108 -13.25 16.66 -1.93
C HIS A 108 -14.76 16.87 -2.10
N ILE A 109 -15.32 17.78 -1.30
CA ILE A 109 -16.73 18.15 -1.36
C ILE A 109 -17.12 18.48 -2.81
N GLY A 110 -18.15 17.81 -3.32
CA GLY A 110 -18.69 18.00 -4.67
C GLY A 110 -17.99 17.21 -5.79
N GLU A 111 -16.91 16.48 -5.51
CA GLU A 111 -16.15 15.76 -6.54
C GLU A 111 -16.70 14.36 -6.87
N GLY A 112 -17.69 13.86 -6.12
CA GLY A 112 -18.47 12.69 -6.51
C GLY A 112 -17.86 11.32 -6.15
N MET A 113 -17.03 11.23 -5.11
CA MET A 113 -16.67 9.97 -4.47
C MET A 113 -17.76 9.48 -3.49
N SER A 114 -17.90 8.17 -3.34
CA SER A 114 -18.79 7.54 -2.37
C SER A 114 -18.06 7.15 -1.08
N PHE A 115 -18.64 7.48 0.08
CA PHE A 115 -18.12 7.13 1.42
C PHE A 115 -19.01 6.15 2.19
N GLN A 116 -19.80 5.37 1.46
CA GLN A 116 -20.85 4.53 2.04
C GLN A 116 -20.32 3.52 3.07
N LEU A 117 -20.83 3.61 4.30
CA LEU A 117 -20.95 2.46 5.20
C LEU A 117 -22.07 1.52 4.75
N GLY A 118 -23.12 2.13 4.19
CA GLY A 118 -24.42 1.53 3.88
C GLY A 118 -25.27 1.32 5.12
N LEU A 119 -26.47 1.91 5.10
CA LEU A 119 -27.41 1.80 6.22
C LEU A 119 -27.75 0.35 6.59
N PRO A 120 -28.01 -0.58 5.65
CA PRO A 120 -28.25 -1.98 5.99
C PRO A 120 -27.06 -2.61 6.74
N HIS A 121 -25.83 -2.43 6.25
CA HIS A 121 -24.64 -3.00 6.91
C HIS A 121 -24.36 -2.40 8.28
N PHE A 122 -24.60 -1.10 8.45
CA PHE A 122 -24.53 -0.45 9.77
C PHE A 122 -25.54 -1.06 10.74
N LEU A 123 -26.81 -1.19 10.33
CA LEU A 123 -27.85 -1.79 11.17
C LEU A 123 -27.58 -3.27 11.47
N LEU A 124 -27.04 -4.03 10.52
CA LEU A 124 -26.64 -5.42 10.73
C LEU A 124 -25.48 -5.54 11.72
N ALA A 125 -24.47 -4.66 11.62
CA ALA A 125 -23.36 -4.61 12.56
C ALA A 125 -23.85 -4.24 13.97
N LEU A 126 -24.72 -3.24 14.10
CA LEU A 126 -25.33 -2.84 15.37
C LEU A 126 -26.16 -3.97 15.98
N ALA A 127 -27.07 -4.57 15.21
CA ALA A 127 -27.92 -5.67 15.68
C ALA A 127 -27.08 -6.90 16.07
N GLY A 128 -26.10 -7.28 15.25
CA GLY A 128 -25.18 -8.37 15.56
C GLY A 128 -24.37 -8.12 16.83
N ALA A 129 -23.88 -6.89 17.03
CA ALA A 129 -23.22 -6.50 18.26
C ALA A 129 -24.14 -6.59 19.49
N VAL A 130 -25.39 -6.13 19.38
CA VAL A 130 -26.38 -6.21 20.48
C VAL A 130 -26.70 -7.68 20.81
N PHE A 131 -26.99 -8.52 19.82
CA PHE A 131 -27.34 -9.92 20.04
C PHE A 131 -26.19 -10.76 20.60
N PHE A 132 -24.95 -10.38 20.32
CA PHE A 132 -23.77 -11.15 20.72
C PHE A 132 -22.74 -10.33 21.51
N TRP A 133 -23.20 -9.32 22.26
CA TRP A 133 -22.34 -8.42 23.03
C TRP A 133 -21.46 -9.10 24.09
N LYS A 134 -21.90 -10.25 24.60
CA LYS A 134 -21.13 -11.04 25.56
C LYS A 134 -19.88 -11.67 24.94
N ASN A 135 -19.86 -11.85 23.61
CA ASN A 135 -18.68 -12.34 22.91
C ASN A 135 -17.61 -11.24 22.87
N LYS A 136 -16.44 -11.52 23.46
CA LYS A 136 -15.34 -10.55 23.56
C LYS A 136 -14.88 -10.03 22.19
N VAL A 137 -14.87 -10.88 21.15
CA VAL A 137 -14.43 -10.51 19.79
C VAL A 137 -15.43 -9.53 19.17
N VAL A 138 -16.73 -9.86 19.18
CA VAL A 138 -17.76 -8.97 18.64
C VAL A 138 -17.78 -7.63 19.38
N ARG A 139 -17.66 -7.65 20.71
CA ARG A 139 -17.64 -6.44 21.52
C ARG A 139 -16.47 -5.52 21.19
N ILE A 140 -15.23 -6.04 21.16
CA ILE A 140 -14.06 -5.21 20.82
C ILE A 140 -14.12 -4.74 19.37
N SER A 141 -14.56 -5.58 18.44
CA SER A 141 -14.75 -5.19 17.03
C SER A 141 -15.77 -4.07 16.88
N PHE A 142 -16.88 -4.11 17.61
CA PHE A 142 -17.89 -3.04 17.57
C PHE A 142 -17.37 -1.74 18.19
N ILE A 143 -16.64 -1.80 19.31
CA ILE A 143 -16.00 -0.61 19.90
C ILE A 143 -15.03 0.03 18.89
N LEU A 144 -14.15 -0.77 18.29
CA LEU A 144 -13.22 -0.30 17.26
C LEU A 144 -13.94 0.24 16.03
N TYR A 145 -15.05 -0.39 15.62
CA TYR A 145 -15.87 0.05 14.50
C TYR A 145 -16.41 1.47 14.72
N ILE A 146 -16.98 1.75 15.89
CA ILE A 146 -17.50 3.07 16.24
C ILE A 146 -16.36 4.10 16.35
N LEU A 147 -15.24 3.74 17.00
CA LEU A 147 -14.08 4.63 17.12
C LEU A 147 -13.49 5.02 15.76
N LEU A 148 -13.42 4.06 14.82
CA LEU A 148 -12.92 4.32 13.47
C LEU A 148 -13.90 5.14 12.63
N ILE A 149 -15.22 4.97 12.81
CA ILE A 149 -16.21 5.88 12.21
C ILE A 149 -15.98 7.30 12.71
N ILE A 150 -15.85 7.50 14.03
CA ILE A 150 -15.57 8.81 14.62
C ILE A 150 -14.28 9.42 14.04
N GLY A 151 -13.26 8.60 13.82
CA GLY A 151 -11.99 9.00 13.20
C GLY A 151 -12.09 9.50 11.75
N MET A 152 -13.22 9.29 11.06
CA MET A 152 -13.47 9.85 9.72
C MET A 152 -14.30 11.14 9.77
N LEU A 153 -14.99 11.42 10.88
CA LEU A 153 -15.93 12.54 10.99
C LEU A 153 -15.22 13.88 11.31
N PRO A 154 -15.84 15.04 11.01
CA PRO A 154 -15.31 16.37 11.32
C PRO A 154 -14.88 16.57 12.78
N ILE A 155 -15.53 15.90 13.73
CA ILE A 155 -15.16 15.95 15.16
C ILE A 155 -13.72 15.45 15.42
N SER A 156 -13.18 14.63 14.52
CA SER A 156 -11.79 14.14 14.60
C SER A 156 -10.77 15.08 13.97
N ALA A 157 -11.14 16.25 13.44
CA ALA A 157 -10.22 17.17 12.75
C ALA A 157 -8.96 17.50 13.57
N ILE A 158 -9.10 17.67 14.89
CA ILE A 158 -7.98 17.95 15.80
C ILE A 158 -6.97 16.80 15.82
N LEU A 159 -7.44 15.55 15.77
CA LEU A 159 -6.57 14.36 15.73
C LEU A 159 -5.70 14.39 14.48
N TRP A 160 -6.31 14.66 13.32
CA TRP A 160 -5.61 14.73 12.04
C TRP A 160 -4.62 15.90 11.98
N ALA A 161 -4.99 17.06 12.52
CA ALA A 161 -4.13 18.24 12.53
C ALA A 161 -2.91 18.09 13.48
N LYS A 162 -3.08 17.43 14.63
CA LYS A 162 -2.04 17.37 15.68
C LYS A 162 -1.12 16.16 15.60
N VAL A 163 -1.43 15.17 14.77
CA VAL A 163 -0.65 13.93 14.68
C VAL A 163 0.03 13.84 13.31
N PRO A 164 1.28 14.33 13.16
CA PRO A 164 1.89 14.56 11.84
C PRO A 164 2.02 13.32 10.97
N PHE A 165 2.13 12.13 11.57
CA PHE A 165 2.23 10.89 10.81
C PHE A 165 0.91 10.51 10.11
N LEU A 166 -0.24 10.99 10.62
CA LEU A 166 -1.54 10.73 9.99
C LEU A 166 -1.70 11.50 8.67
N ASN A 167 -0.93 12.56 8.44
CA ASN A 167 -0.95 13.28 7.16
C ASN A 167 -0.55 12.40 5.96
N PHE A 168 0.24 11.33 6.18
CA PHE A 168 0.57 10.36 5.13
C PHE A 168 -0.62 9.48 4.72
N VAL A 169 -1.70 9.45 5.52
CA VAL A 169 -2.93 8.76 5.14
C VAL A 169 -3.67 9.55 4.05
N GLN A 170 -3.53 10.88 4.02
CA GLN A 170 -4.17 11.84 3.10
C GLN A 170 -5.70 11.91 3.16
N PHE A 171 -6.33 10.74 3.28
CA PHE A 171 -7.75 10.55 3.08
C PHE A 171 -8.33 9.72 4.23
N PRO A 172 -8.95 10.34 5.25
CA PRO A 172 -9.54 9.66 6.41
C PRO A 172 -10.48 8.52 6.02
N TRP A 173 -11.23 8.67 4.93
CA TRP A 173 -12.13 7.64 4.40
C TRP A 173 -11.43 6.32 4.03
N ARG A 174 -10.10 6.26 3.89
CA ARG A 174 -9.35 4.98 3.72
C ARG A 174 -9.57 4.01 4.89
N ILE A 175 -10.00 4.52 6.04
CA ILE A 175 -10.44 3.72 7.19
C ILE A 175 -11.63 2.80 6.85
N LEU A 176 -12.41 3.10 5.80
CA LEU A 176 -13.49 2.25 5.29
C LEU A 176 -13.04 0.80 5.00
N ALA A 177 -11.79 0.61 4.58
CA ALA A 177 -11.22 -0.73 4.35
C ALA A 177 -11.19 -1.59 5.64
N VAL A 178 -10.89 -0.96 6.78
CA VAL A 178 -10.88 -1.65 8.09
C VAL A 178 -12.30 -1.81 8.61
N ILE A 179 -13.14 -0.79 8.38
CA ILE A 179 -14.56 -0.82 8.74
C ILE A 179 -15.28 -2.01 8.10
N ALA A 180 -15.05 -2.31 6.82
CA ALA A 180 -15.69 -3.44 6.14
C ALA A 180 -15.43 -4.76 6.88
N VAL A 181 -14.19 -4.99 7.32
CA VAL A 181 -13.81 -6.18 8.11
C VAL A 181 -14.53 -6.20 9.44
N LEU A 182 -14.57 -5.07 10.16
CA LEU A 182 -15.24 -4.97 11.46
C LEU A 182 -16.76 -5.13 11.34
N GLN A 183 -17.38 -4.61 10.28
CA GLN A 183 -18.82 -4.80 9.99
C GLN A 183 -19.14 -6.27 9.81
N CYS A 184 -18.33 -7.02 9.04
CA CYS A 184 -18.51 -8.47 8.89
C CYS A 184 -18.41 -9.20 10.23
N ILE A 185 -17.42 -8.87 11.06
CA ILE A 185 -17.26 -9.50 12.39
C ILE A 185 -18.47 -9.20 13.28
N CYS A 186 -18.92 -7.95 13.33
CA CYS A 186 -20.09 -7.56 14.13
C CYS A 186 -21.36 -8.27 13.64
N ALA A 187 -21.57 -8.37 12.32
CA ALA A 187 -22.72 -9.03 11.71
C ALA A 187 -22.80 -10.53 12.02
N THR A 188 -21.71 -11.20 12.42
CA THR A 188 -21.76 -12.61 12.84
C THR A 188 -22.72 -12.86 14.00
N GLY A 189 -22.96 -11.86 14.86
CA GLY A 189 -23.93 -11.97 15.94
C GLY A 189 -25.38 -12.18 15.48
N ILE A 190 -25.70 -11.84 14.21
CA ILE A 190 -27.01 -12.13 13.61
C ILE A 190 -27.24 -13.64 13.52
N ALA A 191 -26.20 -14.43 13.26
CA ALA A 191 -26.32 -15.88 13.21
C ALA A 191 -26.78 -16.47 14.56
N ALA A 192 -26.38 -15.86 15.69
CA ALA A 192 -26.86 -16.27 17.01
C ALA A 192 -28.37 -15.98 17.21
N ALA A 193 -28.90 -14.91 16.62
CA ALA A 193 -30.33 -14.60 16.65
C ALA A 193 -31.12 -15.52 15.71
N VAL A 194 -30.66 -15.67 14.46
CA VAL A 194 -31.29 -16.53 13.45
C VAL A 194 -31.24 -18.00 13.84
N GLY A 195 -30.20 -18.44 14.55
CA GLY A 195 -30.06 -19.81 15.07
C GLY A 195 -31.15 -20.22 16.07
N LYS A 196 -31.89 -19.26 16.65
CA LYS A 196 -33.05 -19.56 17.51
C LYS A 196 -34.30 -19.97 16.70
N ILE A 197 -34.30 -19.74 15.40
CA ILE A 197 -35.42 -20.10 14.51
C ILE A 197 -35.32 -21.60 14.21
N LYS A 198 -36.25 -22.39 14.78
CA LYS A 198 -36.25 -23.86 14.66
C LYS A 198 -36.47 -24.35 13.21
N ARG A 199 -37.18 -23.59 12.39
CA ARG A 199 -37.53 -23.97 11.01
C ARG A 199 -36.49 -23.45 10.04
N ARG A 200 -35.64 -24.34 9.50
CA ARG A 200 -34.53 -24.01 8.58
C ARG A 200 -34.91 -23.10 7.40
N TYR A 201 -36.10 -23.26 6.83
CA TYR A 201 -36.55 -22.46 5.69
C TYR A 201 -36.86 -21.01 6.08
N LEU A 202 -37.27 -20.75 7.33
CA LEU A 202 -37.45 -19.39 7.84
C LEU A 202 -36.10 -18.72 8.09
N SER A 203 -35.11 -19.45 8.63
CA SER A 203 -33.74 -18.95 8.77
C SER A 203 -33.13 -18.61 7.40
N ALA A 204 -33.32 -19.50 6.41
CA ALA A 204 -32.92 -19.24 5.03
C ALA A 204 -33.62 -18.01 4.44
N ALA A 205 -34.94 -17.86 4.66
CA ALA A 205 -35.69 -16.70 4.21
C ALA A 205 -35.18 -15.39 4.84
N VAL A 206 -34.76 -15.40 6.11
CA VAL A 206 -34.13 -14.22 6.75
C VAL A 206 -32.81 -13.88 6.09
N TYR A 207 -31.93 -14.85 5.84
CA TYR A 207 -30.66 -14.59 5.15
C TYR A 207 -30.87 -14.10 3.72
N VAL A 208 -31.80 -14.70 2.97
CA VAL A 208 -32.18 -14.22 1.64
C VAL A 208 -32.74 -12.79 1.72
N GLY A 209 -33.60 -12.49 2.69
CA GLY A 209 -34.11 -11.14 2.92
C GLY A 209 -33.01 -10.11 3.19
N ILE A 210 -32.03 -10.46 4.05
CA ILE A 210 -30.86 -9.62 4.32
C ILE A 210 -30.06 -9.38 3.03
N LEU A 211 -29.78 -10.44 2.26
CA LEU A 211 -29.06 -10.33 0.99
C LEU A 211 -29.82 -9.47 -0.02
N CYS A 212 -31.15 -9.62 -0.12
CA CYS A 212 -31.99 -8.80 -0.99
C CYS A 212 -31.95 -7.32 -0.59
N VAL A 213 -32.11 -7.01 0.70
CA VAL A 213 -32.06 -5.61 1.20
C VAL A 213 -30.69 -4.99 0.94
N CYS A 214 -29.61 -5.73 1.18
CA CYS A 214 -28.25 -5.25 0.85
C CYS A 214 -28.10 -5.04 -0.66
N SER A 215 -28.49 -6.01 -1.48
CA SER A 215 -28.36 -5.92 -2.95
C SER A 215 -29.16 -4.75 -3.53
N LEU A 216 -30.38 -4.52 -3.03
CA LEU A 216 -31.19 -3.37 -3.41
C LEU A 216 -30.55 -2.05 -3.00
N TRP A 217 -29.95 -1.97 -1.81
CA TRP A 217 -29.24 -0.77 -1.37
C TRP A 217 -28.10 -0.41 -2.32
N TYR A 218 -27.31 -1.41 -2.75
CA TYR A 218 -26.13 -1.25 -3.60
C TYR A 218 -26.38 -1.41 -5.10
N VAL A 219 -27.63 -1.36 -5.57
CA VAL A 219 -27.97 -1.56 -6.99
C VAL A 219 -27.18 -0.65 -7.94
N GLU A 220 -26.85 0.57 -7.50
CA GLU A 220 -26.05 1.53 -8.27
C GLU A 220 -24.62 1.04 -8.56
N GLN A 221 -24.05 0.19 -7.70
CA GLN A 221 -22.70 -0.38 -7.90
C GLN A 221 -22.66 -1.40 -9.03
N PHE A 222 -23.80 -2.03 -9.33
CA PHE A 222 -23.95 -3.04 -10.37
C PHE A 222 -24.36 -2.45 -11.72
N LYS A 223 -24.56 -1.12 -11.80
CA LYS A 223 -24.84 -0.45 -13.06
C LYS A 223 -23.57 -0.42 -13.91
N ILE A 224 -23.63 -1.03 -15.08
CA ILE A 224 -22.57 -0.94 -16.08
C ILE A 224 -22.61 0.48 -16.65
N VAL A 225 -21.64 1.31 -16.28
CA VAL A 225 -21.41 2.59 -16.93
C VAL A 225 -20.67 2.28 -18.23
N THR A 226 -21.38 2.34 -19.37
CA THR A 226 -20.74 2.21 -20.67
C THR A 226 -19.83 3.42 -20.87
N VAL A 227 -18.54 3.17 -21.14
CA VAL A 227 -17.62 4.25 -21.53
C VAL A 227 -18.13 4.77 -22.88
N ALA A 228 -18.72 5.96 -22.90
CA ALA A 228 -19.15 6.58 -24.14
C ALA A 228 -17.95 6.68 -25.11
N GLY A 229 -18.08 6.12 -26.32
CA GLY A 229 -17.07 6.17 -27.37
C GLY A 229 -16.21 4.90 -27.55
N ASN A 230 -15.30 4.96 -28.52
CA ASN A 230 -14.39 3.85 -28.83
C ASN A 230 -13.34 3.69 -27.73
N ALA A 231 -13.38 2.58 -26.99
CA ALA A 231 -12.42 2.25 -25.94
C ALA A 231 -10.97 2.25 -26.47
N ALA A 232 -10.72 1.72 -27.66
CA ALA A 232 -9.38 1.72 -28.27
C ALA A 232 -8.91 3.16 -28.56
N GLY A 233 -9.81 4.03 -29.03
CA GLY A 233 -9.52 5.45 -29.24
C GLY A 233 -9.14 6.17 -27.94
N LYS A 234 -9.86 5.90 -26.84
CA LYS A 234 -9.55 6.47 -25.52
C LYS A 234 -8.23 5.94 -24.95
N ILE A 235 -7.95 4.65 -25.13
CA ILE A 235 -6.66 4.06 -24.73
C ILE A 235 -5.52 4.75 -25.49
N GLU A 236 -5.68 4.95 -26.79
CA GLU A 236 -4.68 5.62 -27.62
C GLU A 236 -4.50 7.10 -27.23
N GLU A 237 -5.59 7.81 -26.94
CA GLU A 237 -5.55 9.18 -26.41
C GLU A 237 -4.78 9.23 -25.08
N HIS A 238 -5.11 8.35 -24.13
CA HIS A 238 -4.41 8.24 -22.85
C HIS A 238 -2.93 7.88 -23.04
N ARG A 239 -2.60 7.01 -24.01
CA ARG A 239 -1.22 6.68 -24.34
C ARG A 239 -0.46 7.90 -24.84
N LYS A 240 -1.03 8.68 -25.77
CA LYS A 240 -0.43 9.93 -26.28
C LYS A 240 -0.23 10.95 -25.16
N LYS A 241 -1.24 11.14 -24.29
CA LYS A 241 -1.13 12.01 -23.11
C LYS A 241 0.01 11.59 -22.20
N ARG A 242 0.11 10.30 -21.84
CA ARG A 242 1.23 9.80 -21.00
C ARG A 242 2.61 9.96 -21.63
N LEU A 243 2.70 9.94 -22.96
CA LEU A 243 3.98 10.10 -23.68
C LEU A 243 4.44 11.55 -23.76
N ASN A 244 3.50 12.51 -23.77
CA ASN A 244 3.78 13.91 -24.07
C ASN A 244 3.55 14.86 -22.88
N GLU A 245 2.73 14.46 -21.90
CA GLU A 245 2.30 15.26 -20.76
C GLU A 245 2.55 14.50 -19.46
N PHE A 246 2.74 15.23 -18.34
CA PHE A 246 2.72 14.63 -17.00
C PHE A 246 1.29 14.25 -16.59
N TYR A 247 0.64 13.43 -17.42
CA TYR A 247 -0.64 12.79 -17.17
C TYR A 247 -0.41 11.50 -16.39
N VAL A 248 0.04 11.64 -15.14
CA VAL A 248 0.45 10.50 -14.30
C VAL A 248 -0.26 10.58 -12.94
N TYR A 249 -0.41 9.44 -12.27
CA TYR A 249 -0.90 9.32 -10.90
C TYR A 249 -0.02 9.97 -9.83
N ALA A 250 1.05 10.69 -10.21
CA ALA A 250 1.82 11.49 -9.27
C ALA A 250 0.95 12.69 -8.88
N ALA A 251 0.62 12.74 -7.61
CA ALA A 251 -0.46 13.56 -7.09
C ALA A 251 -0.04 15.04 -6.94
N GLY A 252 1.26 15.30 -6.82
CA GLY A 252 1.82 16.64 -6.60
C GLY A 252 3.30 16.79 -6.92
N ASN A 253 3.85 16.08 -7.91
CA ASN A 253 5.30 16.08 -8.19
C ASN A 253 6.16 15.61 -7.00
N GLU A 254 5.57 14.76 -6.16
CA GLU A 254 6.14 14.27 -4.92
C GLU A 254 7.41 13.45 -5.09
N PHE A 255 7.64 12.92 -6.29
CA PHE A 255 8.81 12.14 -6.66
C PHE A 255 9.86 12.96 -7.42
N ILE A 256 9.74 14.29 -7.49
CA ILE A 256 10.86 15.12 -7.93
C ILE A 256 11.95 15.05 -6.86
N PRO A 257 13.21 14.75 -7.22
CA PRO A 257 14.33 14.78 -6.29
C PRO A 257 14.50 16.17 -5.68
N LEU A 258 14.81 16.27 -4.39
CA LEU A 258 15.08 17.57 -3.75
C LEU A 258 16.33 18.28 -4.29
N THR A 259 17.19 17.56 -5.00
CA THR A 259 18.34 18.13 -5.71
C THR A 259 17.93 18.89 -6.98
N ALA A 260 16.70 18.72 -7.46
CA ALA A 260 16.17 19.45 -8.60
C ALA A 260 15.75 20.87 -8.18
N GLN A 261 16.19 21.87 -8.92
CA GLN A 261 15.81 23.27 -8.77
C GLN A 261 14.51 23.59 -9.54
N ARG A 262 14.21 22.82 -10.58
CA ARG A 262 12.99 22.91 -11.39
C ARG A 262 12.48 21.52 -11.77
N GLY A 263 11.22 21.45 -12.19
CA GLY A 263 10.69 20.23 -12.82
C GLY A 263 11.30 19.99 -14.20
N VAL A 264 11.21 18.75 -14.67
CA VAL A 264 11.41 18.43 -16.08
C VAL A 264 10.23 18.96 -16.90
N ASP A 265 10.50 19.47 -18.11
CA ASP A 265 9.49 20.13 -18.93
C ASP A 265 8.46 19.16 -19.55
N ALA A 266 8.85 17.91 -19.78
CA ALA A 266 8.01 16.86 -20.36
C ALA A 266 8.44 15.46 -19.89
N PRO A 267 7.53 14.47 -19.81
CA PRO A 267 7.87 13.08 -19.53
C PRO A 267 8.84 12.53 -20.59
N LEU A 268 9.58 11.46 -20.26
CA LEU A 268 10.57 10.86 -21.16
C LEU A 268 10.01 10.59 -22.57
N GLY A 269 8.77 10.08 -22.65
CA GLY A 269 8.11 9.76 -23.91
C GLY A 269 8.87 8.68 -24.68
N THR A 270 9.12 8.94 -25.96
CA THR A 270 9.90 8.06 -26.86
C THR A 270 11.38 8.47 -26.96
N ARG A 271 11.82 9.49 -26.21
CA ARG A 271 13.21 9.94 -26.22
C ARG A 271 14.12 8.83 -25.67
N PRO A 272 15.37 8.72 -26.18
CA PRO A 272 16.30 7.71 -25.68
C PRO A 272 16.66 7.97 -24.21
N ARG A 273 16.90 6.89 -23.47
CA ARG A 273 17.26 6.93 -22.04
C ARG A 273 18.65 7.50 -21.80
N LEU A 274 19.50 7.46 -22.82
CA LEU A 274 20.81 8.07 -22.83
C LEU A 274 20.90 8.99 -24.04
N GLN A 275 21.42 10.19 -23.85
CA GLN A 275 21.69 11.18 -24.88
C GLN A 275 23.12 11.66 -24.79
N ILE A 276 23.69 12.03 -25.93
CA ILE A 276 24.99 12.69 -26.05
C ILE A 276 24.76 14.14 -26.46
N SER A 277 25.56 15.06 -25.92
CA SER A 277 25.41 16.50 -26.19
C SER A 277 25.92 16.91 -27.58
N GLU A 278 26.89 16.18 -28.12
CA GLU A 278 27.62 16.53 -29.34
C GLU A 278 27.09 15.81 -30.59
N ARG A 279 27.25 16.44 -31.76
CA ARG A 279 26.85 15.88 -33.07
C ARG A 279 27.77 14.78 -33.58
N ASP A 280 29.03 14.77 -33.13
CA ASP A 280 30.08 13.86 -33.64
C ASP A 280 30.23 12.59 -32.77
N GLY A 281 29.10 12.00 -32.39
CA GLY A 281 29.06 10.73 -31.69
C GLY A 281 27.81 9.93 -32.03
N SER A 282 27.85 8.64 -31.73
CA SER A 282 26.70 7.75 -31.86
C SER A 282 26.41 7.08 -30.53
N ALA A 283 25.12 6.87 -30.23
CA ALA A 283 24.67 6.14 -29.06
C ALA A 283 23.58 5.16 -29.48
N THR A 284 23.88 3.87 -29.40
CA THR A 284 22.97 2.80 -29.80
C THR A 284 22.58 1.95 -28.58
N PRO A 285 21.29 1.67 -28.36
CA PRO A 285 20.88 0.83 -27.24
C PRO A 285 21.40 -0.59 -27.45
N ALA A 286 21.99 -1.17 -26.40
CA ALA A 286 22.42 -2.56 -26.39
C ALA A 286 21.26 -3.49 -26.04
N GLU A 287 21.47 -4.80 -26.22
CA GLU A 287 20.51 -5.82 -25.81
C GLU A 287 20.20 -5.75 -24.29
N GLY A 288 18.93 -5.90 -23.94
CA GLY A 288 18.47 -5.80 -22.55
C GLY A 288 18.39 -4.36 -22.01
N ASN A 289 18.50 -3.34 -22.86
CA ASN A 289 18.24 -1.96 -22.46
C ASN A 289 16.77 -1.78 -22.04
N THR A 290 16.55 -1.42 -20.77
CA THR A 290 15.23 -1.25 -20.16
C THR A 290 15.16 0.05 -19.34
N ALA A 291 14.02 0.29 -18.69
CA ALA A 291 13.88 1.38 -17.73
C ALA A 291 14.75 1.25 -16.48
N PHE A 292 15.18 0.03 -16.16
CA PHE A 292 15.90 -0.28 -14.92
C PHE A 292 17.38 -0.61 -15.18
N HIS A 293 17.72 -0.96 -16.42
CA HIS A 293 19.07 -1.26 -16.88
C HIS A 293 19.31 -0.50 -18.18
N ILE A 294 19.95 0.67 -18.08
CA ILE A 294 20.26 1.53 -19.22
C ILE A 294 21.57 1.02 -19.82
N ARG A 295 21.52 0.48 -21.04
CA ARG A 295 22.68 -0.14 -21.70
C ARG A 295 22.86 0.40 -23.11
N TYR A 296 24.02 0.97 -23.39
CA TYR A 296 24.32 1.62 -24.67
C TYR A 296 25.75 1.34 -25.12
N PHE A 297 25.92 1.16 -26.42
CA PHE A 297 27.21 1.33 -27.08
C PHE A 297 27.34 2.78 -27.54
N LEU A 298 28.52 3.36 -27.30
CA LEU A 298 28.82 4.73 -27.68
C LEU A 298 30.15 4.84 -28.41
N GLU A 299 30.17 5.75 -29.37
CA GLU A 299 31.36 6.15 -30.11
C GLU A 299 31.38 7.68 -30.13
N THR A 300 32.52 8.29 -29.84
CA THR A 300 32.64 9.76 -29.86
C THR A 300 34.04 10.20 -30.20
N SER A 301 34.18 11.14 -31.13
CA SER A 301 35.46 11.66 -31.61
C SER A 301 35.95 12.89 -30.82
N SER A 302 35.11 13.45 -29.94
CA SER A 302 35.39 14.62 -29.11
C SER A 302 34.92 14.39 -27.66
N PRO A 303 35.45 15.14 -26.67
CA PRO A 303 34.91 15.06 -25.31
C PRO A 303 33.41 15.41 -25.31
N THR A 304 32.57 14.50 -24.81
CA THR A 304 31.11 14.66 -24.87
C THR A 304 30.48 14.53 -23.49
N THR A 305 29.33 15.18 -23.29
CA THR A 305 28.54 15.00 -22.07
C THR A 305 27.46 13.95 -22.32
N ILE A 306 27.47 12.91 -21.49
CA ILE A 306 26.46 11.87 -21.47
C ILE A 306 25.35 12.29 -20.51
N LEU A 307 24.14 12.42 -21.02
CA LEU A 307 22.94 12.67 -20.25
C LEU A 307 22.16 11.38 -20.07
N ILE A 308 21.94 10.99 -18.81
CA ILE A 308 20.99 9.93 -18.47
C ILE A 308 19.62 10.59 -18.25
N ASN A 309 18.66 10.25 -19.11
CA ASN A 309 17.29 10.75 -19.06
C ASN A 309 16.45 10.03 -17.99
N GLN A 310 16.95 10.03 -16.76
CA GLN A 310 16.35 9.46 -15.58
C GLN A 310 16.60 10.39 -14.39
N LEU A 311 15.58 10.59 -13.55
CA LEU A 311 15.75 11.36 -12.32
C LEU A 311 16.72 10.63 -11.38
N TYR A 312 17.67 11.37 -10.83
CA TYR A 312 18.68 10.81 -9.96
C TYR A 312 18.14 10.56 -8.54
N PHE A 313 18.46 9.38 -8.02
CA PHE A 313 18.26 8.99 -6.63
C PHE A 313 19.47 8.21 -6.13
N PRO A 314 19.81 8.26 -4.82
CA PRO A 314 20.90 7.43 -4.30
C PRO A 314 20.65 5.94 -4.54
N GLY A 315 21.67 5.25 -5.05
CA GLY A 315 21.62 3.82 -5.38
C GLY A 315 21.88 3.49 -6.86
N TRP A 316 22.01 4.48 -7.73
CA TRP A 316 22.46 4.24 -9.11
C TRP A 316 23.95 3.92 -9.17
N GLN A 317 24.31 2.95 -10.03
CA GLN A 317 25.69 2.65 -10.41
C GLN A 317 25.84 2.86 -11.92
N ILE A 318 26.97 3.44 -12.33
CA ILE A 318 27.32 3.64 -13.75
C ILE A 318 28.67 2.99 -14.01
N LEU A 319 28.68 2.07 -14.97
CA LEU A 319 29.86 1.36 -15.45
C LEU A 319 30.19 1.83 -16.86
N VAL A 320 31.47 2.08 -17.14
CA VAL A 320 32.01 2.31 -18.48
C VAL A 320 32.98 1.17 -18.77
N ASN A 321 32.73 0.40 -19.82
CA ASN A 321 33.52 -0.79 -20.19
C ASN A 321 33.67 -1.83 -19.06
N GLY A 322 32.66 -1.93 -18.19
CA GLY A 322 32.64 -2.87 -17.06
C GLY A 322 33.42 -2.40 -15.83
N GLU A 323 34.14 -1.29 -15.93
CA GLU A 323 34.80 -0.66 -14.78
C GLU A 323 33.84 0.35 -14.12
N ASN A 324 33.92 0.45 -12.79
CA ASN A 324 33.24 1.50 -12.02
C ASN A 324 33.87 2.86 -12.36
N ALA A 325 33.52 3.40 -13.52
CA ALA A 325 34.06 4.66 -14.00
C ALA A 325 33.50 5.88 -13.25
N VAL A 326 32.41 5.72 -12.50
CA VAL A 326 31.78 6.80 -11.74
C VAL A 326 31.22 6.26 -10.41
N SER A 327 31.91 6.54 -9.30
CA SER A 327 31.22 6.58 -8.00
C SER A 327 30.29 7.79 -8.00
N PRO A 328 29.02 7.68 -7.54
CA PRO A 328 28.05 8.78 -7.51
C PRO A 328 28.55 10.08 -6.84
N ASP A 329 29.62 9.99 -6.05
CA ASP A 329 30.16 11.10 -5.26
C ASP A 329 31.26 11.93 -5.96
N VAL A 330 31.75 11.57 -7.16
CA VAL A 330 32.93 12.26 -7.76
C VAL A 330 32.68 12.88 -9.14
N ASN A 331 31.96 12.22 -10.07
CA ASN A 331 31.82 12.70 -11.47
C ASN A 331 30.39 12.76 -12.02
N TRP A 332 29.36 12.48 -11.20
CA TRP A 332 27.97 12.64 -11.63
C TRP A 332 27.49 14.07 -11.34
N LYS A 333 27.39 14.89 -12.38
CA LYS A 333 26.84 16.23 -12.27
C LYS A 333 25.31 16.17 -12.39
N LEU A 334 24.61 16.70 -11.40
CA LEU A 334 23.16 16.84 -11.47
C LEU A 334 22.79 18.11 -12.23
N LEU A 335 21.86 17.98 -13.17
CA LEU A 335 21.24 19.10 -13.86
C LEU A 335 20.22 19.79 -12.93
N PRO A 336 19.87 21.07 -13.18
CA PRO A 336 18.84 21.77 -12.42
C PRO A 336 17.47 21.10 -12.41
N ASP A 337 17.20 20.17 -13.34
CA ASP A 337 15.94 19.40 -13.39
C ASP A 337 16.01 18.04 -12.69
N GLY A 338 17.10 17.74 -11.99
CA GLY A 338 17.27 16.51 -11.20
C GLY A 338 17.68 15.28 -11.99
N ARG A 339 17.83 15.37 -13.32
CA ARG A 339 18.56 14.36 -14.11
C ARG A 339 20.04 14.52 -13.87
N GLY A 340 20.83 13.53 -14.27
CA GLY A 340 22.27 13.69 -14.16
C GLY A 340 23.04 13.28 -15.39
N CYS A 341 24.23 13.84 -15.48
CA CYS A 341 25.14 13.69 -16.59
C CYS A 341 26.59 13.51 -16.11
N PHE A 342 27.43 13.01 -16.99
CA PHE A 342 28.87 12.89 -16.77
C PHE A 342 29.62 13.12 -18.08
N ALA A 343 30.86 13.59 -17.99
CA ALA A 343 31.71 13.79 -19.15
C ALA A 343 32.40 12.48 -19.54
N LEU A 344 32.55 12.26 -20.85
CA LEU A 344 33.26 11.12 -21.41
C LEU A 344 34.29 11.64 -22.44
N PRO A 345 35.56 11.21 -22.36
CA PRO A 345 36.56 11.60 -23.34
C PRO A 345 36.30 10.91 -24.71
N PRO A 346 36.96 11.36 -25.78
CA PRO A 346 36.93 10.68 -27.08
C PRO A 346 37.24 9.20 -26.94
N GLY A 347 36.59 8.36 -27.73
CA GLY A 347 36.85 6.94 -27.80
C GLY A 347 36.00 6.25 -28.84
N GLU A 348 36.58 5.22 -29.46
CA GLU A 348 35.99 4.51 -30.59
C GLU A 348 34.88 3.55 -30.16
N LYS A 349 34.93 3.02 -28.94
CA LYS A 349 33.91 2.08 -28.44
C LYS A 349 33.83 2.06 -26.92
N TYR A 350 32.76 2.64 -26.40
CA TYR A 350 32.36 2.54 -25.00
C TYR A 350 31.12 1.67 -24.85
N PHE A 351 31.10 0.86 -23.80
CA PHE A 351 29.90 0.21 -23.32
C PHE A 351 29.50 0.84 -21.99
N ILE A 352 28.35 1.52 -21.98
CA ILE A 352 27.79 2.15 -20.78
C ILE A 352 26.68 1.28 -20.24
N SER A 353 26.77 0.96 -18.95
CA SER A 353 25.70 0.32 -18.19
C SER A 353 25.38 1.17 -16.97
N ALA A 354 24.14 1.64 -16.85
CA ALA A 354 23.64 2.31 -15.66
C ALA A 354 22.43 1.55 -15.10
N GLU A 355 22.48 1.19 -13.83
CA GLU A 355 21.43 0.43 -13.16
C GLU A 355 21.18 0.93 -11.74
N TYR A 356 19.95 0.75 -11.27
CA TYR A 356 19.58 1.09 -9.90
C TYR A 356 19.78 -0.14 -9.01
N GLU A 357 20.87 -0.15 -8.24
CA GLU A 357 21.23 -1.26 -7.36
C GLU A 357 20.25 -1.39 -6.18
N GLY A 358 19.68 -0.27 -5.73
CA GLY A 358 18.70 -0.21 -4.67
C GLY A 358 18.89 0.96 -3.72
N PRO A 359 17.89 1.25 -2.87
CA PRO A 359 17.97 2.36 -1.92
C PRO A 359 19.07 2.12 -0.87
N PRO A 360 19.64 3.18 -0.28
CA PRO A 360 20.65 3.04 0.77
C PRO A 360 20.24 2.05 1.87
N GLY A 361 21.10 1.08 2.17
CA GLY A 361 20.86 0.05 3.19
C GLY A 361 20.05 -1.16 2.74
N TRP A 362 19.68 -1.29 1.46
CA TRP A 362 18.87 -2.41 0.95
C TRP A 362 19.49 -3.79 1.21
N ARG A 363 20.82 -3.94 1.12
CA ARG A 363 21.53 -5.20 1.38
C ARG A 363 21.35 -5.66 2.83
N MET A 364 21.57 -4.75 3.78
CA MET A 364 21.37 -5.02 5.22
C MET A 364 19.91 -5.36 5.52
N ARG A 365 18.96 -4.60 4.95
CA ARG A 365 17.53 -4.90 5.07
C ARG A 365 17.22 -6.33 4.59
N ASN A 366 17.67 -6.70 3.39
CA ASN A 366 17.41 -8.04 2.82
C ASN A 366 18.06 -9.14 3.67
N PHE A 367 19.24 -8.90 4.22
CA PHE A 367 19.89 -9.82 5.16
C PHE A 367 19.04 -10.03 6.43
N VAL A 368 18.55 -8.95 7.04
CA VAL A 368 17.66 -9.02 8.23
C VAL A 368 16.35 -9.74 7.92
N ILE A 369 15.75 -9.50 6.76
CA ILE A 369 14.55 -10.23 6.30
C ILE A 369 14.86 -11.73 6.19
N GLY A 370 15.99 -12.09 5.57
CA GLY A 370 16.42 -13.48 5.44
C GLY A 370 16.58 -14.18 6.79
N LEU A 371 17.27 -13.53 7.74
CA LEU A 371 17.42 -14.04 9.11
C LEU A 371 16.07 -14.22 9.82
N ALA A 372 15.17 -13.24 9.69
CA ALA A 372 13.84 -13.30 10.29
C ALA A 372 13.02 -14.46 9.72
N ILE A 373 13.03 -14.65 8.39
CA ILE A 373 12.36 -15.78 7.72
C ILE A 373 12.91 -17.11 8.23
N ILE A 374 14.24 -17.27 8.30
CA ILE A 374 14.87 -18.49 8.81
C ILE A 374 14.45 -18.75 10.26
N ALA A 375 14.56 -17.75 11.14
CA ALA A 375 14.16 -17.88 12.54
C ALA A 375 12.69 -18.30 12.68
N TYR A 376 11.82 -17.73 11.86
CA TYR A 376 10.40 -18.05 11.87
C TYR A 376 10.09 -19.46 11.37
N LEU A 377 10.76 -19.91 10.31
CA LEU A 377 10.65 -21.28 9.81
C LEU A 377 11.16 -22.28 10.85
N VAL A 378 12.25 -21.98 11.56
CA VAL A 378 12.77 -22.80 12.66
C VAL A 378 11.76 -22.89 13.80
N ILE A 379 11.22 -21.76 14.27
CA ILE A 379 10.18 -21.74 15.32
C ILE A 379 8.97 -22.56 14.89
N PHE A 380 8.49 -22.37 13.67
CA PHE A 380 7.37 -23.11 13.11
C PHE A 380 7.65 -24.62 13.05
N TYR A 381 8.83 -25.02 12.59
CA TYR A 381 9.25 -26.41 12.55
C TYR A 381 9.33 -27.04 13.95
N LEU A 382 9.90 -26.33 14.92
CA LEU A 382 9.98 -26.80 16.31
C LEU A 382 8.59 -26.96 16.95
N GLU A 383 7.67 -26.02 16.70
CA GLU A 383 6.28 -26.14 17.13
C GLU A 383 5.56 -27.32 16.47
N TYR A 384 5.76 -27.52 15.16
CA TYR A 384 5.21 -28.65 14.42
C TYR A 384 5.71 -29.97 14.98
N LYS A 385 7.02 -30.11 15.20
CA LYS A 385 7.63 -31.32 15.78
C LYS A 385 7.11 -31.56 17.19
N ARG A 386 6.97 -30.52 18.02
CA ARG A 386 6.39 -30.63 19.36
C ARG A 386 4.95 -31.14 19.31
N LYS A 387 4.11 -30.60 18.42
CA LYS A 387 2.72 -31.07 18.25
C LYS A 387 2.66 -32.51 17.70
N GLY A 388 3.56 -32.89 16.81
CA GLY A 388 3.65 -34.27 16.30
C GLY A 388 4.12 -35.29 17.35
N LEU A 389 4.98 -34.87 18.29
CA LEU A 389 5.46 -35.71 19.41
C LEU A 389 4.41 -35.88 20.52
N TYR A 390 3.58 -34.87 20.77
CA TYR A 390 2.51 -34.92 21.79
C TYR A 390 1.11 -35.24 21.23
N GLY A 391 0.96 -35.32 19.90
CA GLY A 391 -0.33 -35.50 19.21
C GLY A 391 -0.82 -36.94 19.05
N LYS A 392 -0.19 -37.92 19.68
CA LYS A 392 -0.65 -39.34 19.66
C LYS A 392 -1.62 -39.71 20.79
N SER A 393 -2.12 -38.77 21.60
CA SER A 393 -2.89 -39.13 22.81
C SER A 393 -4.09 -38.24 23.14
N VAL A 394 -4.90 -37.81 22.16
CA VAL A 394 -6.27 -37.34 22.45
C VAL A 394 -7.20 -37.77 21.31
N PRO A 395 -8.24 -38.58 21.56
CA PRO A 395 -9.23 -38.93 20.55
C PRO A 395 -10.12 -37.71 20.24
N ASP A 396 -10.38 -37.51 18.96
CA ASP A 396 -11.33 -36.54 18.43
C ASP A 396 -12.71 -36.76 19.05
N ASN A 397 -13.20 -35.79 19.81
CA ASN A 397 -14.62 -35.72 20.16
C ASN A 397 -15.24 -34.61 19.31
N PRO A 398 -16.02 -34.94 18.26
CA PRO A 398 -16.69 -33.94 17.45
C PRO A 398 -17.95 -33.49 18.20
N VAL A 399 -17.89 -32.32 18.82
CA VAL A 399 -19.11 -31.58 19.17
C VAL A 399 -19.08 -30.27 18.40
N LEU A 400 -19.83 -30.24 17.30
CA LEU A 400 -20.40 -29.05 16.69
C LEU A 400 -21.93 -29.22 16.68
#